data_AF-A0A948ZDB1-F1
#
_entry.id   AF-A0A948ZDB1-F1
#
_cell.length_a   1.000
_cell.length_b   1.000
_cell.length_c   1.000
_cell.angle_alpha   90.00
_cell.angle_beta   90.00
_cell.angle_gamma   90.00
#
_symmetry.space_group_name_H-M   'P 1'
#
loop_
_entity.id
_entity.type
_entity.pdbx_description
1 polymer ?
#
loop_
_entity_poly.entity_id
_entity_poly.type
_entity_poly.pdbx_seq_one_letter_code
_entity_poly.pdbx_strand_id
1 'polypeptide(L)' 'MNNMRQIADFHIHSKYSHACSGALTLENIDKTCRIKGVDIIATGDFTYPQWFSDIKNELEEISPPTPLAKGGGAG' A
#
# COMPACT_ATOMS: atom_id res chain seq x y z
N MET A 1 28.13 7.23 0.92
CA MET A 1 26.95 6.50 1.43
C MET A 1 25.79 6.90 0.54
N ASN A 2 25.18 5.97 -0.19
CA ASN A 2 23.96 6.25 -0.94
C ASN A 2 22.81 6.23 0.06
N ASN A 3 22.20 7.38 0.32
CA ASN A 3 21.02 7.45 1.17
C ASN A 3 19.86 6.79 0.42
N MET A 4 19.30 5.73 0.99
CA MET A 4 18.04 5.16 0.52
C MET A 4 16.93 6.16 0.86
N ARG A 5 16.28 6.72 -0.18
CA ARG A 5 15.13 7.60 -0.04
C ARG A 5 13.92 6.87 -0.59
N GLN A 6 12.89 6.73 0.25
CA GLN A 6 11.60 6.20 -0.15
C GLN A 6 10.55 7.30 -0.02
N ILE A 7 9.66 7.41 -1.00
CA ILE A 7 8.52 8.32 -1.01
C ILE A 7 7.28 7.49 -0.67
N ALA A 8 6.59 7.89 0.40
CA ALA A 8 5.39 7.22 0.87
C ALA A 8 4.19 8.15 0.86
N ASP A 9 3.04 7.65 0.43
CA ASP A 9 1.74 8.33 0.52
C ASP A 9 0.76 7.46 1.31
N PHE A 10 0.31 7.95 2.47
CA PHE A 10 -0.57 7.19 3.36
C PHE A 10 -2.02 7.66 3.34
N HIS A 11 -2.35 8.70 2.57
CA HIS A 11 -3.72 9.20 2.48
C HIS A 11 -4.16 9.27 1.03
N ILE A 12 -4.79 8.19 0.58
CA ILE A 12 -5.54 8.16 -0.67
C ILE A 12 -6.95 7.65 -0.45
N HIS A 13 -7.75 7.76 -1.51
CA HIS A 13 -9.11 7.25 -1.56
C HIS A 13 -9.26 6.25 -2.71
N SER A 14 -10.23 5.36 -2.58
CA SER A 14 -10.63 4.36 -3.58
C SER A 14 -11.58 4.95 -4.62
N LYS A 15 -11.88 4.17 -5.68
CA LYS A 15 -12.96 4.47 -6.64
C LYS A 15 -14.36 4.57 -6.01
N TYR A 16 -14.54 4.10 -4.77
CA TYR A 16 -15.82 4.12 -4.05
C TYR A 16 -16.03 5.36 -3.19
N SER A 17 -14.98 6.16 -2.98
CA SER A 17 -15.11 7.43 -2.28
C SER A 17 -15.92 8.45 -3.09
N HIS A 18 -16.73 9.23 -2.37
CA HIS A 18 -17.48 10.32 -2.99
C HIS A 18 -16.54 11.39 -3.58
N ALA A 19 -16.98 12.01 -4.68
CA ALA A 19 -16.23 13.03 -5.40
C ALA A 19 -14.80 12.60 -5.85
N CYS A 20 -14.53 11.29 -5.90
CA CYS A 20 -13.30 10.71 -6.41
C CYS A 20 -13.51 10.11 -7.81
N SER A 21 -12.42 9.93 -8.56
CA SER A 21 -12.51 9.33 -9.89
C SER A 21 -12.83 7.85 -9.83
N GLY A 22 -13.76 7.38 -10.67
CA GLY A 22 -14.03 5.95 -10.85
C GLY A 22 -12.84 5.16 -11.40
N ALA A 23 -11.80 5.84 -11.89
CA ALA A 23 -10.56 5.24 -12.39
C ALA A 23 -9.54 4.90 -11.28
N LEU A 24 -9.84 5.16 -10.00
CA LEU A 24 -8.99 4.80 -8.85
C LEU A 24 -9.06 3.29 -8.55
N THR A 25 -8.67 2.47 -9.53
CA THR A 25 -8.44 1.04 -9.38
C THR A 25 -7.03 0.78 -8.87
N LEU A 26 -6.79 -0.37 -8.23
CA LEU A 26 -5.46 -0.74 -7.71
C LEU A 26 -4.40 -0.72 -8.83
N GLU A 27 -4.76 -1.21 -10.02
CA GLU A 27 -3.91 -1.16 -11.22
C GLU A 27 -3.54 0.28 -11.63
N ASN A 28 -4.50 1.21 -11.68
CA ASN A 28 -4.23 2.58 -12.09
C ASN A 28 -3.45 3.36 -11.02
N ILE A 29 -3.69 3.04 -9.75
CA ILE A 29 -2.92 3.57 -8.62
C ILE A 29 -1.46 3.14 -8.76
N ASP A 30 -1.16 1.84 -8.94
CA ASP A 30 0.20 1.33 -9.15
C ASP A 30 0.90 2.01 -10.34
N LYS A 31 0.24 2.05 -11.52
CA LYS A 31 0.78 2.73 -12.70
C LYS A 31 1.15 4.19 -12.41
N THR A 32 0.28 4.90 -11.70
CA THR A 32 0.50 6.30 -11.34
C THR A 32 1.65 6.46 -10.35
N CYS A 33 1.76 5.58 -9.35
CA CYS A 33 2.87 5.57 -8.39
C CYS A 33 4.21 5.39 -9.09
N ARG A 34 4.30 4.46 -10.05
CA ARG A 34 5.52 4.24 -10.86
C ARG A 34 5.91 5.47 -11.67
N ILE A 35 4.94 6.18 -12.25
CA ILE A 35 5.19 7.41 -13.01
C ILE A 35 5.64 8.55 -12.09
N LYS A 36 5.01 8.69 -10.91
CA LYS A 36 5.30 9.77 -9.96
C LYS A 36 6.55 9.51 -9.10
N GLY A 37 7.02 8.27 -9.04
CA GLY A 37 8.11 7.86 -8.15
C GLY A 37 7.66 7.74 -6.68
N VAL A 38 6.45 7.23 -6.44
CA VAL A 38 5.98 6.87 -5.09
C VAL A 38 6.29 5.40 -4.86
N ASP A 39 7.10 5.12 -3.83
CA ASP A 39 7.59 3.78 -3.53
C ASP A 39 6.61 2.98 -2.66
N ILE A 40 5.93 3.65 -1.73
CA ILE A 40 4.97 3.03 -0.81
C ILE A 40 3.66 3.82 -0.86
N ILE A 41 2.53 3.11 -0.93
CA ILE A 41 1.21 3.72 -0.88
C ILE A 41 0.27 2.94 0.03
N ALA A 42 -0.54 3.64 0.83
CA ALA A 42 -1.65 3.02 1.54
C ALA A 42 -2.78 2.67 0.57
N THR A 43 -3.60 1.68 0.88
CA THR A 43 -4.77 1.35 0.04
C THR A 43 -5.90 2.37 0.19
N GLY A 44 -6.00 3.04 1.35
CA GLY A 44 -7.13 3.91 1.70
C GLY A 44 -8.44 3.12 1.81
N ASP A 45 -9.48 3.75 2.38
CA ASP A 45 -10.89 3.27 2.38
C ASP A 45 -11.12 1.77 2.72
N PHE A 46 -10.21 1.11 3.45
CA PHE A 46 -10.23 -0.34 3.65
C PHE A 46 -11.44 -0.84 4.45
N THR A 47 -12.19 0.06 5.09
CA THR A 47 -13.43 -0.26 5.80
C THR A 47 -14.62 -0.43 4.85
N TYR A 48 -14.50 -0.02 3.57
CA TYR A 48 -15.55 -0.23 2.59
C TYR A 48 -15.52 -1.68 2.06
N PRO A 49 -16.61 -2.46 2.20
CA PRO A 49 -16.56 -3.91 1.96
C PRO A 49 -16.09 -4.31 0.56
N GLN A 50 -16.54 -3.61 -0.48
CA GLN A 50 -16.16 -3.93 -1.84
C GLN A 50 -14.70 -3.57 -2.12
N TRP A 51 -14.21 -2.45 -1.58
CA TRP A 51 -12.80 -2.07 -1.71
C TRP A 51 -11.88 -3.06 -1.00
N PHE A 52 -12.29 -3.51 0.19
CA PHE A 52 -11.57 -4.53 0.93
C PHE A 52 -11.53 -5.87 0.18
N SER A 53 -12.61 -6.24 -0.52
CA SER A 53 -12.61 -7.41 -1.40
C SER A 53 -11.64 -7.24 -2.57
N ASP A 54 -11.65 -6.09 -3.23
CA ASP A 54 -10.73 -5.79 -4.35
C ASP A 54 -9.26 -5.89 -3.88
N ILE A 55 -8.93 -5.29 -2.72
CA ILE A 55 -7.60 -5.39 -2.09
C ILE A 55 -7.18 -6.85 -1.90
N LYS A 56 -8.06 -7.70 -1.37
CA LYS A 56 -7.75 -9.12 -1.12
C LYS A 56 -7.60 -9.96 -2.38
N ASN A 57 -8.29 -9.58 -3.45
CA ASN A 57 -8.31 -10.35 -4.70
C ASN A 57 -7.23 -9.91 -5.68
N GLU A 58 -6.82 -8.65 -5.64
CA GLU A 58 -5.89 -8.06 -6.62
C GLU A 58 -4.48 -7.85 -6.05
N LEU A 59 -4.30 -7.83 -4.72
CA LEU A 59 -2.99 -7.68 -4.09
C LEU A 59 -2.53 -8.98 -3.44
N GLU A 60 -1.21 -9.16 -3.42
CA GLU A 60 -0.55 -10.23 -2.68
C GLU A 60 -0.05 -9.71 -1.34
N GLU A 61 -0.34 -10.44 -0.27
CA GLU A 61 0.19 -10.12 1.06
C GLU A 61 1.69 -10.45 1.12
N ILE A 62 2.51 -9.40 1.19
CA ILE A 62 3.93 -9.56 1.45
C ILE A 62 4.09 -9.67 2.97
N SER A 63 4.32 -10.89 3.46
CA SER A 63 4.79 -11.09 4.82
C SER A 63 6.13 -10.34 4.98
N PRO A 64 6.31 -9.51 6.03
CA PRO A 64 7.65 -9.00 6.32
C PRO A 64 8.59 -10.20 6.51
N PRO A 65 9.84 -10.16 6.01
CA PRO A 65 10.82 -11.19 6.38
C PRO A 65 10.95 -11.12 7.89
N THR A 66 10.44 -12.10 8.64
CA THR A 66 10.35 -12.08 10.11
C THR A 66 11.65 -11.59 10.75
N PRO A 67 11.66 -10.44 11.45
CA PRO A 67 12.75 -10.12 12.36
C PRO A 67 12.13 -9.70 13.69
N LEU A 68 11.34 -10.60 14.30
CA LEU A 68 10.88 -10.46 15.68
C LEU A 68 10.99 -11.80 16.44
N ALA A 69 11.97 -12.64 16.09
CA ALA A 69 12.65 -13.37 17.15
C ALA A 69 13.46 -12.31 17.89
N LYS A 70 12.93 -11.85 19.04
CA LYS A 70 13.64 -11.01 19.99
C LYS A 70 15.07 -11.53 20.09
N GLY A 71 16.04 -10.62 19.99
CA GLY A 71 17.39 -10.90 20.46
C GLY A 71 17.27 -11.50 21.86
N GLY A 72 17.53 -12.81 21.94
CA GLY A 72 17.72 -13.50 23.20
C GLY A 72 18.99 -12.94 23.81
N GLY A 73 18.84 -11.92 24.66
CA GLY A 73 19.78 -11.73 25.74
C GLY A 73 19.67 -12.94 26.65
N ALA A 74 20.61 -13.88 26.51
CA ALA A 74 20.93 -14.91 27.48
C ALA A 74 22.33 -15.44 27.17
N GLY A 75 23.30 -15.14 28.05
CA GLY A 75 24.64 -15.71 28.05
C GLY A 75 25.73 -14.71 27.71
#